data_AF-A0AAV1IFA6-F1
#
_entry.id   AF-A0AAV1IFA6-F1
#
_cell.length_a   1.000
_cell.length_b   1.000
_cell.length_c   1.000
_cell.angle_alpha   90.00
_cell.angle_beta   90.00
_cell.angle_gamma   90.00
#
_symmetry.space_group_name_H-M   'P 1'
#
loop_
_entity.id
_entity.type
_entity.pdbx_description
1 polymer ?
#
loop_
_entity_poly.entity_id
_entity_poly.type
_entity_poly.pdbx_seq_one_letter_code
_entity_poly.pdbx_strand_id
1 'polypeptide(L)'
;MAEIASQPASVSLGKGAWDCDLNVAIPPEKEAAVFEEIATMDFPFEGIPTIPPRKDMDHMTFFCGGCRYRVTAYPDWTAAQVKKALWEGGIQRANKPPEKSNTPGMTGWQDMTLIYAGHVMEDDKQLREYSVPMGCQVCIAIETAKLYAEPDPDSAYWN
;
A
#
# COMPACT_ATOMS: atom_id res chain seq x y z
N MET A 1 -39.44 10.77 -21.48
CA MET A 1 -38.29 9.88 -21.66
C MET A 1 -37.25 10.29 -20.64
N ALA A 2 -36.99 9.45 -19.64
CA ALA A 2 -36.01 9.75 -18.60
C ALA A 2 -34.63 9.32 -19.09
N GLU A 3 -33.71 10.27 -19.11
CA GLU A 3 -32.30 10.09 -19.48
C GLU A 3 -31.61 9.32 -18.34
N ILE A 4 -31.25 8.06 -18.59
CA ILE A 4 -30.48 7.26 -17.64
C ILE A 4 -29.03 7.70 -17.80
N ALA A 5 -28.58 8.56 -16.89
CA ALA A 5 -27.17 8.88 -16.77
C ALA A 5 -26.39 7.61 -16.44
N SER A 6 -25.55 7.17 -17.39
CA SER A 6 -24.61 6.07 -17.20
C SER A 6 -23.63 6.49 -16.09
N GLN A 7 -23.72 5.85 -14.92
CA GLN A 7 -22.70 5.99 -13.88
C GLN A 7 -21.37 5.50 -14.44
N PRO A 8 -20.27 6.26 -14.31
CA PRO A 8 -18.95 5.73 -14.65
C PRO A 8 -18.68 4.53 -13.75
N ALA A 9 -18.33 3.40 -14.37
CA ALA A 9 -17.98 2.18 -13.68
C ALA A 9 -16.99 2.49 -12.57
N SER A 10 -17.39 2.23 -11.32
CA SER A 10 -16.49 2.32 -10.17
C SER A 10 -15.44 1.23 -10.35
N VAL A 11 -14.31 1.60 -10.94
CA VAL A 11 -13.08 0.85 -10.77
C VAL A 11 -12.93 0.72 -9.25
N SER A 12 -12.78 -0.51 -8.77
CA SER A 12 -12.59 -0.83 -7.36
C SER A 12 -11.37 -0.07 -6.82
N LEU A 13 -11.52 1.22 -6.52
CA LEU A 13 -10.62 1.98 -5.67
C LEU A 13 -10.53 1.15 -4.40
N GLY A 14 -9.31 0.86 -3.96
CA GLY A 14 -9.06 0.06 -2.77
C GLY A 14 -9.79 0.62 -1.54
N LYS A 15 -9.49 0.10 -0.36
CA LYS A 15 -10.05 0.59 0.91
C LYS A 15 -9.59 2.01 1.29
N GLY A 16 -9.15 2.82 0.32
CA GLY A 16 -8.65 4.17 0.43
C GLY A 16 -7.13 4.25 0.35
N ALA A 17 -6.64 5.46 0.56
CA ALA A 17 -5.22 5.75 0.72
C ALA A 17 -4.99 6.64 1.95
N TRP A 18 -3.78 6.58 2.49
CA TRP A 18 -3.40 7.28 3.71
C TRP A 18 -2.03 7.94 3.57
N ASP A 19 -1.92 9.17 4.06
CA ASP A 19 -0.65 9.85 4.28
C ASP A 19 -0.25 9.62 5.75
N CYS A 20 0.72 8.74 5.97
CA CYS A 20 1.17 8.35 7.31
C CYS A 20 1.90 9.47 8.03
N ASP A 21 2.59 10.35 7.29
CA ASP A 21 3.35 11.45 7.89
C ASP A 21 2.40 12.53 8.44
N LEU A 22 1.32 12.81 7.70
CA LEU A 22 0.30 13.78 8.08
C LEU A 22 -0.83 13.18 8.92
N ASN A 23 -0.88 11.87 9.08
CA ASN A 23 -1.94 11.14 9.80
C ASN A 23 -3.36 11.39 9.23
N VAL A 24 -3.49 11.50 7.91
CA VAL A 24 -4.78 11.79 7.25
C VAL A 24 -5.07 10.84 6.11
N ALA A 25 -6.37 10.57 5.89
CA ALA A 25 -6.83 9.93 4.67
C ALA A 25 -6.53 10.83 3.47
N ILE A 26 -6.02 10.23 2.39
CA ILE A 26 -5.88 10.90 1.10
C ILE A 26 -7.24 10.79 0.39
N PRO A 27 -7.89 11.91 0.02
CA PRO A 27 -9.14 11.87 -0.72
C PRO A 27 -9.00 11.15 -2.07
N PRO A 28 -10.01 10.39 -2.55
CA PRO A 28 -9.93 9.65 -3.80
C PRO A 28 -9.49 10.49 -5.01
N GLU A 29 -9.97 11.73 -5.10
CA GLU A 29 -9.64 12.66 -6.18
C GLU A 29 -8.19 13.18 -6.15
N LYS A 30 -7.49 12.99 -5.02
CA LYS A 30 -6.07 13.36 -4.85
C LYS A 30 -5.11 12.18 -4.92
N GLU A 31 -5.61 10.94 -4.86
CA GLU A 31 -4.74 9.75 -4.83
C GLU A 31 -3.77 9.72 -6.01
N ALA A 32 -4.27 9.88 -7.24
CA ALA A 32 -3.42 9.86 -8.43
C ALA A 32 -2.34 10.95 -8.41
N ALA A 33 -2.63 12.12 -7.84
CA ALA A 33 -1.65 13.19 -7.71
C ALA A 33 -0.58 12.85 -6.66
N VAL A 34 -1.00 12.35 -5.49
CA VAL A 34 -0.10 12.03 -4.36
C VAL A 34 0.82 10.86 -4.69
N PHE A 35 0.34 9.86 -5.43
CA PHE A 35 1.15 8.74 -5.89
C PHE A 35 1.81 8.99 -7.27
N GLU A 36 1.75 10.21 -7.81
CA GLU A 36 2.34 10.56 -9.10
C GLU A 36 1.89 9.65 -10.27
N GLU A 37 0.63 9.18 -10.25
CA GLU A 37 0.03 8.26 -11.21
C GLU A 37 -0.81 8.98 -12.29
N ILE A 38 -0.66 10.30 -12.43
CA ILE A 38 -1.34 11.08 -13.47
C ILE A 38 -0.61 10.89 -14.79
N ALA A 39 -1.27 10.26 -15.76
CA ALA A 39 -0.73 10.12 -17.10
C ALA A 39 -0.63 11.48 -17.81
N THR A 40 0.50 11.74 -18.46
CA THR A 40 0.75 12.95 -19.24
C THR A 40 1.27 12.59 -20.63
N MET A 41 1.33 13.61 -21.51
CA MET A 41 1.92 13.48 -22.85
C MET A 41 3.43 13.77 -22.88
N ASP A 42 4.09 13.82 -21.72
CA ASP A 42 5.53 14.14 -21.65
C ASP A 42 6.41 12.99 -22.16
N PHE A 43 5.94 11.73 -21.99
CA PHE A 43 6.66 10.51 -22.38
C PHE A 43 5.75 9.52 -23.13
N PRO A 44 5.09 9.92 -24.22
CA PRO A 44 4.02 9.13 -24.82
C PRO A 44 4.55 7.80 -25.38
N PHE A 45 3.78 6.73 -25.20
CA PHE A 45 4.03 5.43 -25.81
C PHE A 45 2.99 5.18 -26.89
N GLU A 46 3.41 5.09 -28.15
CA GLU A 46 2.49 4.89 -29.29
C GLU A 46 1.36 5.95 -29.38
N GLY A 47 1.63 7.17 -28.92
CA GLY A 47 0.64 8.26 -28.89
C GLY A 47 -0.32 8.22 -27.70
N ILE A 48 -0.14 7.27 -26.77
CA ILE A 48 -0.91 7.13 -25.53
C ILE A 48 -0.15 7.85 -24.41
N PRO A 49 -0.83 8.68 -23.59
CA PRO A 49 -0.19 9.30 -22.43
C PRO A 49 0.29 8.22 -21.44
N THR A 50 1.46 8.44 -20.85
CA THR A 50 2.03 7.53 -19.86
C THR A 50 2.20 8.25 -18.54
N ILE A 51 2.35 7.48 -17.46
CA ILE A 51 2.74 8.04 -16.17
C ILE A 51 4.23 8.43 -16.28
N PRO A 52 4.60 9.71 -16.00
CA PRO A 52 5.99 10.14 -16.02
C PRO A 52 6.84 9.41 -14.95
N PRO A 53 8.18 9.42 -15.10
CA PRO A 53 9.06 8.96 -14.04
C PRO A 53 8.80 9.71 -12.73
N ARG A 54 8.83 8.96 -11.63
CA ARG A 54 8.59 9.47 -10.29
C ARG A 54 9.60 10.56 -9.90
N LYS A 55 9.14 11.58 -9.17
CA LYS A 55 9.96 12.67 -8.64
C LYS A 55 10.09 12.64 -7.12
N ASP A 56 9.07 12.14 -6.41
CA ASP A 56 9.10 12.00 -4.95
C ASP A 56 9.96 10.79 -4.56
N MET A 57 11.17 11.11 -4.10
CA MET A 57 12.14 10.12 -3.63
C MET A 57 12.08 9.96 -2.09
N ASP A 58 11.41 10.85 -1.38
CA ASP A 58 11.36 10.85 0.09
C ASP A 58 10.31 9.88 0.65
N HIS A 59 9.28 9.57 -0.14
CA HIS A 59 8.17 8.73 0.34
C HIS A 59 8.08 7.40 -0.38
N MET A 60 7.99 6.33 0.40
CA MET A 60 7.68 4.99 -0.08
C MET A 60 6.17 4.71 0.00
N THR A 61 5.69 3.79 -0.82
CA THR A 61 4.29 3.34 -0.81
C THR A 61 4.18 1.86 -0.44
N PHE A 62 3.29 1.59 0.52
CA PHE A 62 2.99 0.25 1.02
C PHE A 62 1.52 -0.09 0.81
N PHE A 63 1.25 -1.29 0.33
CA PHE A 63 -0.10 -1.85 0.26
C PHE A 63 -0.36 -2.69 1.50
N CYS A 64 -1.41 -2.39 2.25
CA CYS A 64 -1.81 -3.21 3.40
C CYS A 64 -3.33 -3.36 3.47
N GLY A 65 -3.81 -4.60 3.49
CA GLY A 65 -5.23 -4.92 3.65
C GLY A 65 -6.14 -4.30 2.58
N GLY A 66 -5.62 -3.97 1.40
CA GLY A 66 -6.35 -3.29 0.32
C GLY A 66 -6.35 -1.75 0.39
N CYS A 67 -5.63 -1.15 1.35
CA CYS A 67 -5.38 0.29 1.44
C CYS A 67 -3.94 0.61 1.02
N ARG A 68 -3.71 1.81 0.48
CA ARG A 68 -2.37 2.34 0.13
C ARG A 68 -1.88 3.29 1.21
N TYR A 69 -0.62 3.18 1.60
CA TYR A 69 0.00 4.03 2.61
C TYR A 69 1.24 4.69 2.03
N ARG A 70 1.30 6.01 2.08
CA ARG A 70 2.49 6.79 1.76
C ARG A 70 3.16 7.19 3.07
N VAL A 71 4.46 6.95 3.18
CA VAL A 71 5.24 7.25 4.39
C VAL A 71 6.64 7.70 4.01
N THR A 72 7.18 8.68 4.72
CA THR A 72 8.59 9.05 4.61
C THR A 72 9.44 7.88 5.10
N ALA A 73 10.26 7.33 4.21
CA ALA A 73 11.13 6.19 4.51
C ALA A 73 12.28 6.13 3.52
N TYR A 74 13.44 5.65 4.00
CA TYR A 74 14.67 5.64 3.22
C TYR A 74 15.31 4.25 3.21
N PRO A 75 16.12 3.91 2.18
CA PRO A 75 16.72 2.58 2.09
C PRO A 75 17.63 2.19 3.28
N ASP A 76 18.16 3.16 4.02
CA ASP A 76 18.98 2.93 5.22
C ASP A 76 18.15 2.72 6.50
N TRP A 77 16.83 2.88 6.44
CA TRP A 77 15.93 2.54 7.55
C TRP A 77 15.80 1.03 7.68
N THR A 78 15.65 0.58 8.92
CA THR A 78 15.28 -0.81 9.24
C THR A 78 13.81 -1.07 8.94
N ALA A 79 13.46 -2.32 8.64
CA ALA A 79 12.06 -2.69 8.44
C ALA A 79 11.20 -2.34 9.66
N ALA A 80 11.71 -2.51 10.89
CA ALA A 80 10.99 -2.13 12.11
C ALA A 80 10.67 -0.63 12.19
N GLN A 81 11.58 0.25 11.77
CA GLN A 81 11.31 1.70 11.73
C GLN A 81 10.14 2.02 10.79
N VAL A 82 10.14 1.40 9.61
CA VAL A 82 9.06 1.58 8.63
C VAL A 82 7.74 1.03 9.15
N LYS A 83 7.75 -0.17 9.76
CA LYS A 83 6.56 -0.78 10.35
C LYS A 83 5.92 0.13 11.40
N LYS A 84 6.73 0.73 12.27
CA LYS A 84 6.26 1.70 13.28
C LYS A 84 5.63 2.92 12.63
N ALA A 85 6.31 3.53 11.65
CA ALA A 85 5.80 4.72 10.96
C ALA A 85 4.47 4.46 10.24
N LEU A 86 4.34 3.30 9.57
CA LEU A 86 3.09 2.89 8.93
C LEU A 86 1.96 2.66 9.94
N TRP A 87 2.27 1.96 11.05
CA TRP A 87 1.31 1.67 12.11
C TRP A 87 0.77 2.94 12.77
N GLU A 88 1.69 3.77 13.26
CA GLU A 88 1.38 5.01 13.97
C GLU A 88 0.71 6.03 13.02
N GLY A 89 1.17 6.08 11.77
CA GLY A 89 0.74 7.03 10.76
C GLY A 89 -0.64 6.75 10.16
N GLY A 90 -1.02 5.49 9.98
CA GLY A 90 -2.28 5.18 9.28
C GLY A 90 -2.88 3.81 9.52
N ILE A 91 -2.08 2.74 9.57
CA ILE A 91 -2.63 1.38 9.59
C ILE A 91 -3.52 1.15 10.82
N GLN A 92 -3.13 1.61 12.01
CA GLN A 92 -3.95 1.41 13.21
C GLN A 92 -5.36 2.03 13.10
N ARG A 93 -5.51 3.12 12.33
CA ARG A 93 -6.80 3.83 12.14
C ARG A 93 -7.64 3.19 11.05
N ALA A 94 -7.00 2.65 10.03
CA ALA A 94 -7.63 1.95 8.92
C ALA A 94 -7.90 0.46 9.22
N ASN A 95 -7.38 -0.05 10.34
CA ASN A 95 -7.55 -1.43 10.71
C ASN A 95 -9.02 -1.76 11.00
N LYS A 96 -9.46 -2.96 10.58
CA LYS A 96 -10.84 -3.38 10.83
C LYS A 96 -11.03 -3.61 12.34
N PRO A 97 -12.20 -3.26 12.90
CA PRO A 97 -12.51 -3.64 14.27
C PRO A 97 -12.51 -5.17 14.40
N PRO A 98 -12.10 -5.71 15.58
CA PRO A 98 -11.94 -7.16 15.79
C PRO A 98 -13.17 -7.99 15.40
N GLU A 99 -14.36 -7.44 15.65
CA GLU A 99 -15.67 -8.06 15.34
C GLU A 99 -15.91 -8.33 13.85
N LYS A 100 -15.13 -7.73 12.95
CA LYS A 100 -15.24 -7.88 11.49
C LYS A 100 -14.02 -8.55 10.86
N SER A 101 -13.14 -9.14 11.67
CA SER A 101 -11.93 -9.82 11.24
C SER A 101 -12.06 -11.34 11.37
N ASN A 102 -11.61 -12.07 10.35
CA ASN A 102 -11.53 -13.54 10.38
C ASN A 102 -10.16 -14.02 10.92
N THR A 103 -9.30 -13.10 11.31
CA THR A 103 -7.99 -13.33 11.93
C THR A 103 -7.89 -12.51 13.23
N PRO A 104 -6.93 -12.78 14.13
CA PRO A 104 -6.71 -11.95 15.32
C PRO A 104 -6.61 -10.46 15.01
N GLY A 105 -6.22 -10.12 13.77
CA GLY A 105 -6.01 -8.76 13.34
C GLY A 105 -4.64 -8.29 13.79
N MET A 106 -4.14 -7.22 13.18
CA MET A 106 -2.96 -6.55 13.70
C MET A 106 -3.34 -5.75 14.94
N THR A 107 -2.58 -5.88 16.03
CA THR A 107 -2.78 -5.13 17.28
C THR A 107 -1.63 -4.16 17.53
N GLY A 108 -0.48 -4.41 16.91
CA GLY A 108 0.66 -3.51 16.88
C GLY A 108 1.46 -3.64 15.58
N TRP A 109 2.50 -2.81 15.45
CA TRP A 109 3.40 -2.85 14.30
C TRP A 109 4.16 -4.18 14.19
N GLN A 110 4.33 -4.90 15.31
CA GLN A 110 4.98 -6.21 15.38
C GLN A 110 4.19 -7.29 14.64
N ASP A 111 2.86 -7.12 14.53
CA ASP A 111 1.98 -8.07 13.82
C ASP A 111 2.02 -7.90 12.30
N MET A 112 2.85 -6.97 11.80
CA MET A 112 3.02 -6.68 10.38
C MET A 112 4.32 -7.28 9.85
N THR A 113 4.26 -7.82 8.65
CA THR A 113 5.40 -8.24 7.85
C THR A 113 5.51 -7.36 6.61
N LEU A 114 6.74 -6.91 6.30
CA LEU A 114 7.03 -6.19 5.06
C LEU A 114 7.59 -7.17 4.02
N ILE A 115 7.16 -7.02 2.77
CA ILE A 115 7.61 -7.83 1.64
C ILE A 115 7.96 -6.92 0.47
N TYR A 116 9.11 -7.16 -0.15
CA TYR A 116 9.52 -6.53 -1.40
C TYR A 116 10.15 -7.55 -2.32
N ALA A 117 9.79 -7.54 -3.61
CA ALA A 117 10.30 -8.49 -4.60
C ALA A 117 10.27 -9.96 -4.15
N GLY A 118 9.23 -10.34 -3.38
CA GLY A 118 9.07 -11.70 -2.82
C GLY A 118 9.89 -11.98 -1.56
N HIS A 119 10.75 -11.07 -1.11
CA HIS A 119 11.53 -11.23 0.11
C HIS A 119 10.77 -10.70 1.33
N VAL A 120 10.61 -11.57 2.33
CA VAL A 120 10.13 -11.19 3.67
C VAL A 120 11.26 -10.47 4.40
N MET A 121 10.97 -9.28 4.92
CA MET A 121 11.97 -8.46 5.60
C MET A 121 12.02 -8.70 7.11
N GLU A 122 13.23 -8.98 7.59
CA GLU A 122 13.58 -9.00 9.02
C GLU A 122 13.60 -7.58 9.63
N ASP A 123 13.17 -7.47 10.88
CA ASP A 123 12.92 -6.19 11.57
C ASP A 123 14.16 -5.32 11.73
N ASP A 124 15.31 -5.92 11.99
CA ASP A 124 16.59 -5.27 12.27
C ASP A 124 17.41 -4.98 11.01
N LYS A 125 17.02 -5.55 9.86
CA LYS A 125 17.69 -5.33 8.58
C LYS A 125 17.20 -4.07 7.89
N GLN A 126 18.11 -3.41 7.20
CA GLN A 126 17.84 -2.21 6.42
C GLN A 126 17.17 -2.55 5.10
N LEU A 127 16.30 -1.68 4.60
CA LEU A 127 15.59 -1.90 3.34
C LEU A 127 16.56 -2.08 2.15
N ARG A 128 17.71 -1.38 2.16
CA ARG A 128 18.75 -1.49 1.12
C ARG A 128 19.38 -2.87 1.03
N GLU A 129 19.35 -3.66 2.10
CA GLU A 129 19.82 -5.06 2.07
C GLU A 129 18.93 -5.93 1.19
N TYR A 130 17.67 -5.52 0.99
CA TYR A 130 16.71 -6.13 0.07
C TYR A 130 16.65 -5.40 -1.28
N SER A 131 17.60 -4.49 -1.55
CA SER A 131 17.64 -3.66 -2.77
C SER A 131 16.40 -2.79 -2.98
N VAL A 132 15.70 -2.39 -1.92
CA VAL A 132 14.57 -1.45 -2.04
C VAL A 132 15.10 -0.08 -2.49
N PRO A 133 14.65 0.45 -3.64
CA PRO A 133 15.08 1.76 -4.11
C PRO A 133 14.42 2.87 -3.29
N MET A 134 15.07 4.02 -3.25
CA MET A 134 14.49 5.26 -2.73
C MET A 134 13.20 5.61 -3.52
N GLY A 135 12.16 6.09 -2.84
CA GLY A 135 10.87 6.37 -3.47
C GLY A 135 10.14 5.12 -4.02
N CYS A 136 10.39 3.91 -3.50
CA CYS A 136 9.70 2.71 -3.97
C CYS A 136 8.17 2.80 -3.79
N GLN A 137 7.39 2.45 -4.82
CA GLN A 137 5.92 2.48 -4.78
C GLN A 137 5.26 1.12 -4.53
N VAL A 138 6.01 0.03 -4.66
CA VAL A 138 5.44 -1.33 -4.68
C VAL A 138 6.05 -2.17 -3.56
N CYS A 139 5.77 -1.77 -2.33
CA CYS A 139 6.04 -2.58 -1.14
C CYS A 139 4.74 -3.15 -0.58
N ILE A 140 4.81 -4.35 0.00
CA ILE A 140 3.66 -5.01 0.62
C ILE A 140 3.85 -4.98 2.13
N ALA A 141 2.79 -4.63 2.84
CA ALA A 141 2.63 -4.81 4.26
C ALA A 141 1.45 -5.77 4.50
N ILE A 142 1.66 -6.82 5.28
CA ILE A 142 0.65 -7.83 5.53
C ILE A 142 0.66 -8.23 7.01
N GLU A 143 -0.52 -8.56 7.54
CA GLU A 143 -0.62 -9.21 8.85
C GLU A 143 0.16 -10.52 8.83
N THR A 144 1.15 -10.66 9.71
CA THR A 144 2.04 -11.82 9.79
C THR A 144 1.25 -13.12 9.94
N ALA A 145 0.17 -13.12 10.75
CA ALA A 145 -0.69 -14.29 10.91
C ALA A 145 -1.35 -14.73 9.60
N LYS A 146 -1.70 -13.80 8.69
CA LYS A 146 -2.26 -14.13 7.36
C LYS A 146 -1.21 -14.71 6.42
N LEU A 147 0.04 -14.28 6.52
CA LEU A 147 1.11 -14.78 5.67
C LEU A 147 1.40 -16.27 5.92
N TYR A 148 1.25 -16.72 7.16
CA TYR A 148 1.53 -18.09 7.58
C TYR A 148 0.27 -18.92 7.85
N ALA A 149 -0.92 -18.38 7.59
CA ALA A 149 -2.16 -19.14 7.70
C ALA A 149 -2.20 -20.24 6.64
N GLU A 150 -2.74 -21.40 7.01
CA GLU A 150 -3.07 -22.41 6.01
C GLU A 150 -4.12 -21.83 5.04
N PRO A 151 -3.95 -22.05 3.72
CA PRO A 151 -4.94 -21.62 2.75
C PRO A 151 -6.28 -22.29 3.06
N ASP A 152 -7.36 -21.51 2.90
CA ASP A 152 -8.72 -22.05 3.03
C ASP A 152 -8.91 -23.18 2.01
N PRO A 153 -9.24 -24.42 2.46
CA PRO A 153 -9.46 -25.56 1.58
C PRO A 153 -10.52 -25.32 0.50
N ASP A 154 -11.50 -24.44 0.77
CA ASP A 154 -12.58 -24.09 -0.14
C ASP A 154 -12.28 -22.83 -0.98
N SER A 155 -11.06 -22.29 -0.89
CA SER A 155 -10.67 -21.15 -1.70
C SER A 155 -10.65 -21.54 -3.17
N ALA A 156 -11.47 -20.84 -3.96
CA ALA A 156 -11.68 -21.10 -5.39
C ALA A 156 -10.41 -21.13 -6.26
N TYR A 157 -9.28 -20.67 -5.72
CA TYR A 157 -7.98 -20.57 -6.39
C TYR A 157 -7.01 -21.72 -6.07
N TRP A 158 -7.35 -22.62 -5.14
CA TRP A 158 -6.49 -23.73 -4.71
C TRP A 158 -7.01 -25.12 -5.14
N ASN A 159 -7.97 -25.18 -6.07
CA ASN A 159 -8.47 -26.42 -6.67
C ASN A 159 -7.50 -27.01 -7.71
#